data_AF-A0A7Y8CNR1-F1
#
_entry.id   AF-A0A7Y8CNR1-F1
#
_cell.length_a   1.000
_cell.length_b   1.000
_cell.length_c   1.000
_cell.angle_alpha   90.00
_cell.angle_beta   90.00
_cell.angle_gamma   90.00
#
_symmetry.space_group_name_H-M   'P 1'
#
loop_
_entity.id
_entity.type
_entity.pdbx_description
1 polymer ?
#
loop_
_entity_poly.entity_id
_entity_poly.type
_entity_poly.pdbx_seq_one_letter_code
_entity_poly.pdbx_strand_id
1 'polypeptide(L)'
;MKDSLAALAGLLLIAHTTVALAASSVDLSVKGAITPSACTPSLSNNGVVDYGKISAQDLNPTGLTELPKTFFKLAVNCEAPSLFGLVPQDNRSSIAGSKVSFVLGRISPTNWIGTY
;
A
#
# COMPACT_ATOMS: atom_id res chain seq x y z
N MET A 1 -70.86 48.95 13.90
CA MET A 1 -70.72 47.50 13.66
C MET A 1 -69.84 47.17 12.44
N LYS A 2 -69.77 48.01 11.41
CA LYS A 2 -68.95 47.75 10.21
C LYS A 2 -67.44 47.93 10.43
N ASP A 3 -67.06 48.86 11.30
CA ASP A 3 -65.65 49.17 11.59
C ASP A 3 -64.97 48.08 12.43
N SER A 4 -65.71 47.42 13.32
CA SER A 4 -65.22 46.26 14.09
C SER A 4 -65.07 45.00 13.24
N LEU A 5 -65.92 44.82 12.22
CA LEU A 5 -65.82 43.71 11.27
C LEU A 5 -64.58 43.86 10.37
N ALA A 6 -64.26 45.09 9.95
CA ALA A 6 -63.04 45.37 9.19
C ALA A 6 -61.76 45.14 10.03
N ALA A 7 -61.79 45.51 11.32
CA ALA A 7 -60.67 45.26 12.23
C ALA A 7 -60.46 43.76 12.52
N LEU A 8 -61.54 42.99 12.71
CA LEU A 8 -61.48 41.54 12.88
C LEU A 8 -61.01 40.81 11.61
N ALA A 9 -61.48 41.24 10.43
CA ALA A 9 -61.02 40.68 9.15
C ALA A 9 -59.54 40.98 8.89
N GLY A 10 -59.08 42.20 9.24
CA GLY A 10 -57.68 42.58 9.17
C GLY A 10 -56.79 41.73 10.09
N LEU A 11 -57.22 41.50 11.33
CA LEU A 11 -56.46 40.67 12.28
C LEU A 11 -56.38 39.19 11.83
N LEU A 12 -57.45 38.68 11.21
CA LEU A 12 -57.48 37.32 10.66
C LEU A 12 -56.52 37.17 9.47
N LEU A 13 -56.37 38.18 8.62
CA LEU A 13 -55.46 38.17 7.47
C LEU A 13 -53.99 38.19 7.88
N ILE A 14 -53.64 38.85 8.99
CA ILE A 14 -52.26 38.91 9.50
C ILE A 14 -51.86 37.58 10.16
N ALA A 15 -52.81 36.83 10.72
CA ALA A 15 -52.57 35.50 11.28
C ALA A 15 -52.32 34.41 10.22
N HIS A 16 -52.66 34.65 8.95
CA HIS A 16 -52.47 33.72 7.84
C HIS A 16 -51.19 33.98 7.03
N THR A 17 -50.28 34.84 7.48
CA THR A 17 -48.96 34.93 6.84
C THR A 17 -48.21 33.63 7.09
N THR A 18 -48.34 32.70 6.16
CA THR A 18 -47.57 31.47 6.10
C THR A 18 -46.10 31.86 6.11
N VAL A 19 -45.45 31.69 7.26
CA VAL A 19 -43.99 31.77 7.35
C VAL A 19 -43.46 30.70 6.40
N ALA A 20 -42.98 31.13 5.24
CA ALA A 20 -42.33 30.25 4.28
C ALA A 20 -40.98 29.86 4.89
N LEU A 21 -40.98 28.80 5.71
CA LEU A 21 -39.77 28.15 6.18
C LEU A 21 -39.11 27.47 4.97
N ALA A 22 -38.19 28.19 4.32
CA ALA A 22 -37.24 27.58 3.41
C ALA A 22 -36.27 26.73 4.22
N ALA A 23 -36.65 25.49 4.53
CA ALA A 23 -35.74 24.47 5.03
C ALA A 23 -34.79 24.09 3.88
N SER A 24 -33.79 24.92 3.64
CA SER A 24 -32.81 24.72 2.57
C SER A 24 -31.67 23.82 3.06
N SER A 25 -31.99 22.57 3.37
CA SER A 25 -30.97 21.53 3.57
C SER A 25 -31.42 20.24 2.92
N VAL A 26 -30.74 19.87 1.84
CA VAL A 26 -30.82 18.53 1.25
C VAL A 26 -29.61 17.76 1.78
N ASP A 27 -29.86 16.65 2.44
CA ASP A 27 -28.80 15.73 2.86
C ASP A 27 -28.30 14.94 1.63
N LEU A 28 -27.14 15.33 1.10
CA LEU A 28 -26.44 14.58 0.07
C LEU A 28 -25.40 13.67 0.72
N SER A 29 -25.70 12.38 0.84
CA SER A 29 -24.73 11.38 1.27
C SER A 29 -24.00 10.80 0.06
N VAL A 30 -22.73 11.16 -0.12
CA VAL A 30 -21.85 10.55 -1.13
C VAL A 30 -21.08 9.42 -0.48
N LYS A 31 -21.36 8.19 -0.91
CA LYS A 31 -20.59 7.01 -0.53
C LYS A 31 -19.76 6.54 -1.73
N GLY A 32 -18.45 6.62 -1.59
CA GLY A 32 -17.49 6.07 -2.55
C GLY A 32 -16.52 5.12 -1.84
N ALA A 33 -16.05 4.12 -2.56
CA ALA A 33 -14.93 3.28 -2.12
C ALA A 33 -13.76 3.50 -3.07
N ILE A 34 -12.60 3.86 -2.53
CA ILE A 34 -11.35 3.88 -3.29
C ILE A 34 -10.73 2.50 -3.13
N THR A 35 -10.88 1.66 -4.15
CA THR A 35 -10.14 0.39 -4.24
C THR A 35 -8.88 0.65 -5.06
N PRO A 36 -7.68 0.63 -4.47
CA PRO A 36 -6.46 0.68 -5.25
C PRO A 36 -6.44 -0.52 -6.19
N SER A 37 -5.92 -0.34 -7.41
CA SER A 37 -5.65 -1.45 -8.33
C SER A 37 -4.86 -2.53 -7.60
N ALA A 38 -5.44 -3.70 -7.39
CA ALA A 38 -4.74 -4.79 -6.73
C ALA A 38 -3.69 -5.37 -7.70
N CYS A 39 -2.53 -5.71 -7.16
CA CYS A 39 -1.49 -6.43 -7.87
C CYS A 39 -1.17 -7.71 -7.13
N THR A 40 -1.12 -8.84 -7.84
CA THR A 40 -0.70 -10.13 -7.31
C THR A 40 0.70 -10.45 -7.82
N PRO A 41 1.74 -10.40 -6.98
CA PRO A 41 3.07 -10.85 -7.36
C PRO A 41 3.14 -12.38 -7.35
N SER A 42 3.93 -12.93 -8.26
CA SER A 42 4.27 -14.35 -8.31
C SER A 42 5.74 -14.52 -8.70
N LEU A 43 6.38 -15.51 -8.10
CA LEU A 43 7.77 -15.86 -8.35
C LEU A 43 7.83 -17.28 -8.90
N SER A 44 8.66 -17.52 -9.93
CA SER A 44 8.96 -18.89 -10.36
C SER A 44 9.56 -19.69 -9.20
N ASN A 45 9.25 -20.99 -9.13
CA ASN A 45 9.66 -21.87 -8.01
C ASN A 45 9.32 -21.28 -6.63
N ASN A 46 8.22 -20.52 -6.52
CA ASN A 46 7.78 -19.88 -5.27
C ASN A 46 8.84 -18.95 -4.66
N GLY A 47 9.78 -18.44 -5.47
CA GLY A 47 10.88 -17.60 -5.00
C GLY A 47 12.01 -18.35 -4.31
N VAL A 48 12.03 -19.69 -4.38
CA VAL A 48 13.09 -20.50 -3.81
C VAL A 48 14.25 -20.61 -4.79
N VAL A 49 15.42 -20.12 -4.35
CA VAL A 49 16.71 -20.40 -4.96
C VAL A 49 17.45 -21.34 -4.02
N ASP A 50 17.56 -22.61 -4.42
CA ASP A 50 18.27 -23.62 -3.64
C ASP A 50 19.68 -23.84 -4.20
N TYR A 51 20.68 -23.47 -3.41
CA TYR A 51 22.10 -23.70 -3.71
C TYR A 51 22.59 -25.09 -3.27
N GLY A 52 21.72 -25.88 -2.65
CA GLY A 52 22.05 -27.17 -2.06
C GLY A 52 22.93 -27.04 -0.83
N LYS A 53 23.61 -28.13 -0.49
CA LYS A 53 24.61 -28.16 0.59
C LYS A 53 25.95 -27.68 0.04
N ILE A 54 26.47 -26.60 0.61
CA ILE A 54 27.81 -26.09 0.31
C ILE A 54 28.76 -26.56 1.42
N SER A 55 29.81 -27.30 1.07
CA SER A 55 30.83 -27.69 2.05
C SER A 55 31.68 -26.49 2.43
N ALA A 56 32.14 -26.44 3.68
CA ALA A 56 33.09 -25.42 4.12
C ALA A 56 34.40 -25.43 3.31
N GLN A 57 34.76 -26.59 2.74
CA GLN A 57 35.95 -26.74 1.88
C GLN A 57 35.76 -26.15 0.48
N ASP A 58 34.50 -26.00 0.02
CA ASP A 58 34.18 -25.40 -1.27
C ASP A 58 34.12 -23.86 -1.19
N LEU A 59 34.17 -23.31 0.03
CA LEU A 59 34.20 -21.88 0.27
C LEU A 59 35.64 -21.36 0.24
N ASN A 60 35.82 -20.13 -0.20
CA ASN A 60 37.11 -19.46 -0.14
C ASN A 60 37.48 -19.20 1.35
N PRO A 61 38.59 -19.77 1.85
CA PRO A 61 38.95 -19.67 3.27
C PRO A 61 39.45 -18.28 3.68
N THR A 62 39.87 -17.48 2.70
CA THR A 62 40.53 -16.18 2.93
C THR A 62 39.80 -15.01 2.29
N GLY A 63 38.73 -15.28 1.54
CA GLY A 63 38.06 -14.30 0.69
C GLY A 63 36.58 -14.60 0.48
N LEU A 64 35.95 -13.77 -0.33
CA LEU A 64 34.54 -13.87 -0.63
C LEU A 64 34.28 -14.99 -1.65
N THR A 65 33.32 -15.86 -1.34
CA THR A 65 32.82 -16.86 -2.29
C THR A 65 31.61 -16.32 -3.04
N GLU A 66 31.74 -16.07 -4.34
CA GLU A 66 30.58 -15.75 -5.16
C GLU A 66 29.80 -17.02 -5.48
N LEU A 67 28.55 -17.11 -5.01
CA LEU A 67 27.68 -18.20 -5.40
C LEU A 67 27.22 -18.02 -6.85
N PRO A 68 26.86 -19.11 -7.54
CA PRO A 68 26.32 -19.02 -8.89
C PRO A 68 25.13 -18.04 -8.97
N LYS A 69 25.12 -17.19 -10.00
CA LYS A 69 23.99 -16.29 -10.24
C LYS A 69 22.78 -17.11 -10.66
N THR A 70 21.71 -16.98 -9.91
CA THR A 70 20.43 -17.63 -10.24
C THR A 70 19.44 -16.58 -10.71
N PHE A 71 18.72 -16.90 -11.78
CA PHE A 71 17.67 -16.05 -12.30
C PHE A 71 16.33 -16.71 -12.04
N PHE A 72 15.39 -15.93 -11.52
CA PHE A 72 14.00 -16.32 -11.37
C PHE A 72 13.11 -15.25 -12.00
N LYS A 73 11.90 -15.65 -12.39
CA LYS A 73 10.92 -14.73 -12.97
C LYS A 73 10.05 -14.18 -11.85
N LEU A 74 9.97 -12.85 -11.79
CA LEU A 74 8.94 -12.13 -11.06
C LEU A 74 7.88 -11.70 -12.08
N ALA A 75 6.63 -12.10 -11.84
CA ALA A 75 5.47 -11.59 -12.56
C ALA A 75 4.57 -10.82 -11.60
N VAL A 76 4.15 -9.63 -12.00
CA VAL A 76 3.25 -8.77 -11.23
C VAL A 76 2.00 -8.54 -12.08
N ASN A 77 0.91 -9.17 -11.69
CA ASN A 77 -0.36 -9.07 -12.40
C ASN A 77 -1.25 -8.06 -11.68
N CYS A 78 -1.54 -6.93 -12.33
CA CYS A 78 -2.37 -5.87 -11.79
C CYS A 78 -3.71 -5.79 -12.54
N GLU A 79 -4.77 -5.43 -11.82
CA GLU A 79 -6.13 -5.26 -12.39
C GLU A 79 -6.26 -4.01 -13.29
N ALA A 80 -5.28 -3.10 -13.23
CA ALA A 80 -5.16 -1.90 -14.06
C ALA A 80 -3.67 -1.56 -14.26
N PRO A 81 -3.31 -0.65 -15.20
CA PRO A 81 -1.95 -0.13 -15.28
C PRO A 81 -1.52 0.54 -13.96
N SER A 82 -0.47 0.02 -13.35
CA SER A 82 0.01 0.45 -12.03
C SER A 82 1.52 0.61 -12.01
N LEU A 83 2.01 1.60 -11.27
CA LEU A 83 3.43 1.74 -10.95
C LEU A 83 3.76 0.85 -9.74
N PHE A 84 4.90 0.16 -9.79
CA PHE A 84 5.41 -0.62 -8.67
C PHE A 84 6.92 -0.46 -8.52
N GLY A 85 7.41 -0.67 -7.31
CA GLY A 85 8.83 -0.67 -6.97
C GLY A 85 9.22 -1.97 -6.29
N LEU A 86 10.49 -2.37 -6.46
CA LEU A 86 11.05 -3.57 -5.83
C LEU A 86 12.11 -3.16 -4.82
N VAL A 87 11.97 -3.65 -3.59
CA VAL A 87 12.96 -3.44 -2.52
C VAL A 87 13.34 -4.81 -1.98
N PRO A 88 14.54 -5.32 -2.34
CA PRO A 88 15.02 -6.57 -1.78
C PRO A 88 15.40 -6.38 -0.29
N GLN A 89 14.99 -7.31 0.57
CA GLN A 89 15.25 -7.26 2.01
C GLN A 89 15.80 -8.61 2.50
N ASP A 90 16.93 -8.57 3.21
CA ASP A 90 17.50 -9.76 3.88
C ASP A 90 16.79 -9.97 5.21
N ASN A 91 16.62 -11.23 5.63
CA ASN A 91 16.10 -11.55 6.96
C ASN A 91 17.10 -11.21 8.08
N ARG A 92 18.36 -10.91 7.74
CA ARG A 92 19.42 -10.51 8.67
C ARG A 92 19.69 -9.01 8.55
N SER A 93 19.07 -8.23 9.43
CA SER A 93 19.24 -6.76 9.44
C SER A 93 20.69 -6.31 9.72
N SER A 94 21.52 -7.17 10.33
CA SER A 94 22.86 -6.82 10.82
C SER A 94 24.00 -7.17 9.86
N ILE A 95 23.70 -7.79 8.71
CA ILE A 95 24.70 -8.19 7.74
C ILE A 95 24.26 -7.70 6.35
N ALA A 96 24.25 -6.37 6.20
CA ALA A 96 24.07 -5.78 4.89
C ALA A 96 25.31 -6.12 4.04
N GLY A 97 25.11 -6.89 2.97
CA GLY A 97 26.03 -6.85 1.84
C GLY A 97 26.06 -5.46 1.21
N SER A 98 26.74 -5.32 0.07
CA SER A 98 26.59 -4.10 -0.74
C SER A 98 25.10 -3.90 -1.10
N LYS A 99 24.69 -2.68 -1.48
CA LYS A 99 23.27 -2.29 -1.78
C LYS A 99 22.53 -3.21 -2.78
N VAL A 100 23.23 -4.12 -3.44
CA VAL A 100 22.77 -4.98 -4.52
C VAL A 100 23.01 -6.48 -4.28
N SER A 101 23.46 -6.89 -3.09
CA SER A 101 23.77 -8.30 -2.81
C SER A 101 23.53 -8.69 -1.36
N PHE A 102 23.16 -9.95 -1.16
CA PHE A 102 23.02 -10.57 0.15
C PHE A 102 24.23 -11.46 0.45
N VAL A 103 24.46 -11.77 1.72
CA VAL A 103 25.71 -12.46 2.11
C VAL A 103 25.46 -13.69 2.97
N LEU A 104 26.27 -14.73 2.82
CA LEU A 104 26.10 -15.98 3.57
C LEU A 104 26.46 -15.86 5.06
N GLY A 105 27.23 -14.83 5.42
CA GLY A 105 27.70 -14.57 6.78
C GLY A 105 29.04 -13.86 6.77
N ARG A 106 29.65 -13.67 7.94
CA ARG A 106 30.92 -12.95 8.11
C ARG A 106 32.01 -13.90 8.61
N ILE A 107 33.19 -13.82 8.01
CA ILE A 107 34.44 -14.41 8.52
C ILE A 107 35.07 -13.43 9.54
N SER A 108 35.04 -12.14 9.23
CA SER A 108 35.55 -11.04 10.08
C SER A 108 34.65 -9.81 9.95
N PRO A 109 34.88 -8.70 10.68
CA PRO A 109 34.10 -7.47 10.53
C PRO A 109 34.13 -6.84 9.12
N THR A 110 35.07 -7.21 8.26
CA THR A 110 35.17 -6.66 6.89
C THR A 110 35.10 -7.72 5.80
N ASN A 111 35.15 -9.03 6.15
CA ASN A 111 35.25 -10.12 5.18
C ASN A 111 34.06 -11.06 5.28
N TRP A 112 33.35 -11.25 4.16
CA TRP A 112 32.16 -12.09 4.10
C TRP A 112 32.50 -13.49 3.60
N ILE A 113 31.73 -14.48 4.06
CA ILE A 113 31.87 -15.89 3.64
C ILE A 113 31.57 -16.04 2.15
N GLY A 114 30.50 -15.37 1.71
CA GLY A 114 30.07 -15.39 0.33
C GLY A 114 28.90 -14.46 0.07
N THR A 115 28.53 -14.33 -1.20
CA THR A 115 27.44 -13.46 -1.67
C THR A 115 26.49 -14.21 -2.59
N TYR A 116 25.21 -13.81 -2.57
CA TYR A 116 24.15 -14.23 -3.49
C TYR A 116 23.24 -13.06 -3.87
#